data_AF-A0A8B0SSC7-F1
#
_entry.id   AF-A0A8B0SSC7-F1
#
_cell.length_a   1.000
_cell.length_b   1.000
_cell.length_c   1.000
_cell.angle_alpha   90.00
_cell.angle_beta   90.00
_cell.angle_gamma   90.00
#
_symmetry.space_group_name_H-M   'P 1'
#
loop_
_entity.id
_entity.type
_entity.pdbx_description
1 polymer ?
#
loop_
_entity_poly.entity_id
_entity_poly.type
_entity_poly.pdbx_seq_one_letter_code
_entity_poly.pdbx_strand_id
1 'polypeptide(L)'
;MEQLFSQKLIKANWYCDPEAHIFNSDIRDVTLSHKEDVSEEDAYAHIDKSIPDHDVLLAGFPCQPFSLAGVSKKTHLAVNTVLNVTPRGTLFFDVARIIMAKKPAIFVLENVKNLKKP
;
A
#
# COMPACT_ATOMS: atom_id res chain seq x y z
N MET A 1 17.84 3.32 -0.52
CA MET A 1 18.78 2.84 0.51
C MET A 1 18.04 2.09 1.63
N GLU A 2 16.87 2.56 2.07
CA GLU A 2 16.08 1.93 3.14
C GLU A 2 15.44 0.57 2.79
N GLN A 3 14.84 0.40 1.59
CA GLN A 3 14.28 -0.90 1.18
C GLN A 3 15.32 -2.04 1.20
N LEU A 4 16.53 -1.75 0.72
CA LEU A 4 17.67 -2.68 0.74
C LEU A 4 18.11 -3.01 2.17
N PHE A 5 17.98 -2.09 3.11
CA PHE A 5 18.30 -2.32 4.52
C PHE A 5 17.25 -3.21 5.20
N SER A 6 15.96 -2.96 4.96
CA SER A 6 14.87 -3.77 5.50
C SER A 6 14.92 -5.22 5.01
N GLN A 7 15.19 -5.44 3.71
CA GLN A 7 15.35 -6.79 3.17
C GLN A 7 16.55 -7.53 3.78
N LYS A 8 17.68 -6.84 3.95
CA LYS A 8 18.86 -7.41 4.60
C LYS A 8 18.60 -7.77 6.06
N LEU A 9 17.85 -6.94 6.78
CA LEU A 9 17.52 -7.17 8.19
C LEU A 9 16.58 -8.37 8.36
N ILE A 10 15.51 -8.47 7.54
CA ILE A 10 14.59 -9.62 7.57
C ILE A 10 15.34 -10.92 7.26
N LYS A 11 16.19 -10.90 6.22
CA LYS A 11 17.03 -12.05 5.85
C LYS A 11 18.05 -12.44 6.92
N ALA A 12 18.50 -11.50 7.75
CA ALA A 12 19.49 -11.74 8.79
C ALA A 12 18.89 -12.22 10.12
N ASN A 13 17.66 -11.80 10.45
CA ASN A 13 17.03 -12.07 11.76
C ASN A 13 15.99 -13.19 11.75
N TRP A 14 15.41 -13.52 10.60
CA TRP A 14 14.43 -14.60 10.47
C TRP A 14 14.92 -15.61 9.43
N TYR A 15 14.65 -16.90 9.64
CA TYR A 15 14.90 -17.92 8.63
C TYR A 15 14.14 -17.53 7.37
N CYS A 16 14.89 -17.09 6.35
CA CYS A 16 14.32 -16.62 5.10
C CYS A 16 14.23 -17.80 4.14
N ASP A 17 13.14 -18.57 4.25
CA ASP A 17 12.82 -19.61 3.29
C ASP A 17 12.52 -18.94 1.93
N PRO A 18 13.35 -19.15 0.89
CA PRO A 18 13.13 -18.56 -0.43
C PRO A 18 11.84 -19.05 -1.10
N GLU A 19 11.31 -20.21 -0.70
CA GLU A 19 10.07 -20.77 -1.23
C GLU A 19 8.84 -20.19 -0.52
N ALA A 20 8.97 -19.79 0.76
CA ALA A 20 7.87 -19.20 1.52
C ALA A 20 7.87 -17.66 1.52
N HIS A 21 9.01 -17.01 1.30
CA HIS A 21 9.15 -15.54 1.37
C HIS A 21 9.40 -14.91 0.00
N ILE A 22 8.35 -14.30 -0.54
CA ILE A 22 8.40 -13.53 -1.78
C ILE A 22 8.61 -12.05 -1.44
N PHE A 23 9.64 -11.44 -2.03
CA PHE A 23 9.93 -10.01 -1.87
C PHE A 23 9.63 -9.25 -3.17
N ASN A 24 8.62 -8.39 -3.14
CA ASN A 24 8.29 -7.51 -4.25
C ASN A 24 9.01 -6.16 -4.06
N SER A 25 9.52 -5.58 -5.15
CA SER A 25 10.30 -4.35 -5.10
C SER A 25 9.43 -3.08 -5.09
N ASP A 26 8.45 -3.00 -5.99
CA ASP A 26 7.54 -1.87 -6.12
C ASP A 26 6.10 -2.34 -5.92
N ILE A 27 5.39 -1.72 -4.99
CA ILE A 27 3.99 -2.02 -4.71
C ILE A 27 3.10 -1.77 -5.94
N ARG A 28 3.50 -0.83 -6.81
CA ARG A 28 2.77 -0.50 -8.04
C ARG A 28 2.81 -1.61 -9.07
N ASP A 29 3.77 -2.53 -8.99
CA ASP A 29 3.81 -3.74 -9.83
C ASP A 29 2.75 -4.75 -9.37
N VAL A 30 2.39 -4.72 -8.08
CA VAL A 30 1.35 -5.58 -7.52
C VAL A 30 -0.03 -5.00 -7.72
N THR A 31 -0.20 -3.70 -7.47
CA THR A 31 -1.48 -3.01 -7.57
C THR A 31 -1.81 -2.53 -8.98
N LEU A 32 -0.85 -2.64 -9.90
CA LEU A 32 -0.89 -2.17 -11.28
C LEU A 32 -1.26 -0.69 -11.41
N SER A 33 -1.05 0.12 -10.36
CA SER A 33 -1.51 1.52 -10.32
C SER A 33 -0.75 2.47 -11.25
N HIS A 34 0.37 2.01 -11.81
CA HIS A 34 1.14 2.76 -12.82
C HIS A 34 0.66 2.50 -14.25
N LYS A 35 -0.27 1.57 -14.47
CA LYS A 35 -0.81 1.22 -15.78
C LYS A 35 -2.19 1.86 -15.98
N GLU A 36 -2.38 2.58 -17.08
CA GLU A 36 -3.65 3.26 -17.39
C GLU A 36 -4.62 2.38 -18.19
N ASP A 37 -4.13 1.26 -18.73
CA ASP A 37 -4.84 0.31 -19.60
C ASP A 37 -5.42 -0.90 -18.84
N VAL A 38 -5.35 -0.89 -17.51
CA VAL A 38 -5.80 -2.00 -16.65
C VAL A 38 -7.11 -1.62 -15.97
N SER A 39 -8.12 -2.48 -16.11
CA SER A 39 -9.40 -2.32 -15.41
C SER A 39 -9.23 -2.49 -13.90
N GLU A 40 -10.17 -1.95 -13.09
CA GLU A 40 -10.09 -2.16 -11.65
C GLU A 40 -10.22 -3.64 -11.30
N GLU A 41 -11.12 -4.35 -11.98
CA GLU A 41 -11.34 -5.79 -11.81
C GLU A 41 -10.05 -6.60 -12.06
N ASP A 42 -9.31 -6.28 -13.12
CA ASP A 42 -8.04 -6.94 -13.43
C ASP A 42 -6.97 -6.61 -12.39
N ALA A 43 -6.93 -5.37 -11.89
CA ALA A 43 -6.02 -4.98 -10.83
C ALA A 43 -6.31 -5.74 -9.53
N TYR A 44 -7.57 -5.86 -9.13
CA TYR A 44 -7.96 -6.66 -7.96
C TYR A 44 -7.62 -8.15 -8.13
N ALA A 45 -7.89 -8.72 -9.31
CA ALA A 45 -7.54 -10.10 -9.61
C ALA A 45 -6.02 -10.35 -9.61
N HIS A 46 -5.24 -9.36 -10.07
CA HIS A 46 -3.77 -9.43 -10.03
C HIS A 46 -3.24 -9.38 -8.60
N ILE A 47 -3.78 -8.49 -7.75
CA ILE A 47 -3.43 -8.43 -6.32
C ILE A 47 -3.74 -9.75 -5.64
N ASP A 48 -4.91 -10.33 -5.89
CA ASP A 48 -5.35 -11.56 -5.24
C ASP A 48 -4.44 -12.75 -5.58
N LYS A 49 -3.94 -12.81 -6.83
CA LYS A 49 -2.95 -13.81 -7.27
C LYS A 49 -1.54 -13.52 -6.73
N SER A 50 -1.18 -12.26 -6.57
CA SER A 50 0.19 -11.83 -6.21
C SER A 50 0.46 -11.86 -4.71
N ILE A 51 -0.57 -11.63 -3.89
CA ILE A 51 -0.47 -11.57 -2.44
C ILE A 51 -1.30 -12.72 -1.86
N PRO A 52 -0.67 -13.67 -1.14
CA PRO A 52 -1.40 -14.72 -0.43
C PRO A 52 -2.40 -14.15 0.58
N ASP A 53 -3.40 -14.96 0.94
CA ASP A 53 -4.26 -14.64 2.09
C ASP A 53 -3.41 -14.52 3.35
N HIS A 54 -3.73 -13.52 4.16
CA HIS A 54 -2.98 -13.21 5.37
C HIS A 54 -3.89 -12.55 6.41
N ASP A 55 -3.63 -12.84 7.68
CA ASP A 55 -4.39 -12.27 8.79
C ASP A 55 -3.89 -10.88 9.19
N VAL A 56 -2.60 -10.60 8.95
CA VAL A 56 -1.92 -9.38 9.40
C VAL A 56 -1.22 -8.69 8.23
N LEU A 57 -1.57 -7.42 8.00
CA LEU A 57 -0.89 -6.54 7.04
C LEU A 57 -0.13 -5.44 7.77
N LEU A 58 1.16 -5.29 7.48
CA LEU A 58 1.99 -4.20 7.99
C LEU A 58 2.43 -3.33 6.80
N ALA A 59 2.17 -2.03 6.85
CA ALA A 59 2.57 -1.12 5.79
C ALA A 59 3.13 0.20 6.34
N GLY A 60 4.34 0.54 5.94
CA GLY A 60 4.92 1.88 6.09
C GLY A 60 4.97 2.56 4.73
N PHE A 61 4.38 3.75 4.61
CA PHE A 61 4.38 4.51 3.37
C PHE A 61 4.83 5.95 3.64
N PRO A 62 5.55 6.59 2.70
CA PRO A 62 6.06 7.95 2.92
C PRO A 62 4.91 8.97 3.01
N CYS A 63 4.96 9.83 4.03
CA CYS A 63 4.09 11.00 4.20
C CYS A 63 4.45 12.11 3.19
N GLN A 64 4.38 11.86 1.89
CA GLN A 64 4.52 12.95 0.92
C GLN A 64 3.32 13.90 1.06
N PRO A 65 3.54 15.23 0.93
CA PRO A 65 2.45 16.17 1.12
C PRO A 65 1.37 15.83 0.10
N PHE A 66 0.15 15.66 0.58
CA PHE A 66 -1.04 15.78 -0.25
C PHE A 66 -0.97 17.16 -0.91
N SER A 67 -0.33 17.23 -2.07
CA SER A 67 -0.13 18.47 -2.81
C SER A 67 -1.52 19.02 -3.10
N LEU A 68 -1.82 20.11 -2.39
CA LEU A 68 -3.01 20.95 -2.41
C LEU A 68 -3.29 21.60 -3.79
N ALA A 69 -2.97 20.92 -4.89
CA ALA A 69 -3.22 21.38 -6.25
C ALA A 69 -4.47 20.72 -6.87
N GLY A 70 -5.39 20.20 -6.06
CA GLY A 70 -6.66 19.68 -6.58
C GLY A 70 -7.71 19.23 -5.56
N VAL A 71 -7.32 18.78 -4.36
CA VAL A 71 -8.28 18.30 -3.34
C VAL A 71 -8.77 19.47 -2.48
N SER A 72 -9.70 20.22 -3.06
CA SER A 72 -10.42 21.28 -2.37
C SER A 72 -11.22 20.71 -1.19
N LYS A 73 -10.92 21.20 0.01
CA LYS A 73 -11.82 21.29 1.18
C LYS A 73 -12.79 20.12 1.39
N LYS A 74 -12.32 18.99 1.93
CA LYS A 74 -13.16 18.12 2.78
C LYS A 74 -12.33 17.50 3.92
N THR A 75 -12.06 18.35 4.90
CA THR A 75 -11.75 17.94 6.28
C THR A 75 -12.90 17.05 6.78
N HIS A 76 -12.59 15.91 7.41
CA HIS A 76 -13.52 14.85 7.83
C HIS A 76 -14.19 14.09 6.69
N LEU A 77 -13.42 13.27 5.99
CA LEU A 77 -13.97 12.36 4.99
C LEU A 77 -13.85 10.92 5.46
N ALA A 78 -15.00 10.34 5.80
CA ALA A 78 -15.17 8.97 6.25
C ALA A 78 -14.40 7.99 5.36
N VAL A 79 -13.93 6.91 5.96
CA VAL A 79 -13.17 5.80 5.33
C VAL A 79 -13.77 5.39 3.96
N ASN A 80 -15.10 5.45 3.81
CA ASN A 80 -15.81 5.09 2.58
C ASN A 80 -15.63 6.06 1.39
N THR A 81 -15.23 7.31 1.59
CA THR A 81 -15.12 8.28 0.49
C THR A 81 -13.67 8.56 0.09
N VAL A 82 -12.70 8.32 0.98
CA VAL A 82 -11.27 8.34 0.63
C VAL A 82 -10.95 7.16 -0.32
N LEU A 83 -11.65 6.03 -0.19
CA LEU A 83 -11.45 4.85 -1.02
C LEU A 83 -12.00 4.97 -2.46
N ASN A 84 -12.89 5.93 -2.74
CA ASN A 84 -13.56 6.08 -4.05
C ASN A 84 -12.93 7.15 -4.95
N VAL A 85 -11.86 7.80 -4.49
CA VAL A 85 -11.10 8.74 -5.30
C VAL A 85 -9.66 8.30 -5.22
N THR A 86 -9.10 7.92 -6.37
CA THR A 86 -7.70 7.49 -6.48
C THR A 86 -6.87 8.67 -6.98
N PRO A 87 -6.32 9.54 -6.10
CA PRO A 87 -5.17 10.36 -6.45
C PRO A 87 -4.08 9.46 -7.00
N ARG A 88 -3.85 9.55 -8.31
CA ARG A 88 -2.73 8.91 -8.98
C ARG A 88 -1.44 9.35 -8.30
N GLY A 89 -0.61 8.37 -7.90
CA GLY A 89 0.75 8.62 -7.43
C GLY A 89 0.95 8.72 -5.92
N THR A 90 0.00 8.35 -5.07
CA THR A 90 0.28 8.18 -3.62
C THR A 90 0.21 6.71 -3.20
N LEU A 91 1.29 6.23 -2.58
CA LEU A 91 1.46 4.84 -2.13
C LEU A 91 0.42 4.41 -1.08
N PHE A 92 -0.25 5.38 -0.45
CA PHE A 92 -1.37 5.11 0.44
C PHE A 92 -2.54 4.41 -0.26
N PHE A 93 -2.88 4.83 -1.49
CA PHE A 93 -3.99 4.20 -2.22
C PHE A 93 -3.65 2.79 -2.69
N ASP A 94 -2.38 2.51 -2.95
CA ASP A 94 -1.90 1.16 -3.24
C ASP A 94 -2.08 0.24 -2.03
N VAL A 95 -1.70 0.69 -0.83
CA VAL A 95 -1.92 -0.05 0.41
C VAL A 95 -3.41 -0.26 0.66
N ALA A 96 -4.23 0.77 0.49
CA ALA A 96 -5.68 0.66 0.65
C ALA A 96 -6.31 -0.34 -0.32
N ARG A 97 -5.85 -0.37 -1.59
CA ARG A 97 -6.33 -1.33 -2.59
C ARG A 97 -6.01 -2.77 -2.18
N ILE A 98 -4.83 -3.03 -1.61
CA ILE A 98 -4.46 -4.35 -1.08
C ILE A 98 -5.36 -4.75 0.09
N ILE A 99 -5.62 -3.83 1.03
CA ILE A 99 -6.53 -4.09 2.16
C ILE A 99 -7.93 -4.44 1.65
N MET A 100 -8.43 -3.74 0.64
CA MET A 100 -9.75 -4.01 0.04
C MET A 100 -9.80 -5.37 -0.69
N ALA A 101 -8.72 -5.74 -1.36
CA ALA A 101 -8.61 -7.01 -2.07
C ALA A 101 -8.53 -8.20 -1.09
N LYS A 102 -7.61 -8.13 -0.12
CA LYS A 102 -7.25 -9.27 0.74
C LYS A 102 -8.01 -9.33 2.05
N LYS A 103 -8.56 -8.20 2.51
CA LYS A 103 -9.39 -8.10 3.73
C LYS A 103 -8.76 -8.79 4.95
N PRO A 104 -7.51 -8.45 5.32
CA PRO A 104 -6.86 -9.05 6.48
C PRO A 104 -7.63 -8.72 7.77
N ALA A 105 -7.58 -9.62 8.75
CA ALA A 105 -8.22 -9.42 10.05
C ALA A 105 -7.65 -8.21 10.79
N ILE A 106 -6.34 -7.95 10.63
CA ILE A 106 -5.61 -6.86 11.30
C ILE A 106 -4.71 -6.17 10.27
N PHE A 107 -4.64 -4.84 10.32
CA PHE A 107 -3.62 -4.09 9.60
C PHE A 107 -3.03 -2.98 10.48
N VAL A 108 -1.72 -2.73 10.34
CA VAL A 108 -0.99 -1.67 11.02
C VAL A 108 -0.34 -0.77 9.97
N LEU A 109 -0.70 0.51 10.02
CA LEU A 109 -0.18 1.53 9.11
C LEU A 109 0.80 2.41 9.88
N GLU A 110 2.08 2.32 9.54
CA GLU A 110 3.11 3.22 10.04
C GLU A 110 3.19 4.45 9.13
N ASN A 111 3.29 5.63 9.74
CA ASN A 111 3.56 6.85 9.02
C ASN A 111 4.37 7.83 9.89
N VAL A 112 5.19 8.65 9.24
CA VAL A 112 5.97 9.70 9.90
C VAL A 112 5.08 10.85 10.41
N LYS A 113 5.46 11.48 11.52
CA LYS A 113 4.66 12.39 12.40
C LYS A 113 3.98 13.64 11.77
N ASN A 114 3.93 13.83 10.44
CA ASN A 114 3.39 15.03 9.79
C ASN A 114 1.91 14.94 9.34
N LEU A 115 1.14 13.96 9.80
CA LEU A 115 -0.31 13.84 9.52
C LEU A 115 -1.19 14.90 10.20
N LYS A 116 -0.63 15.73 11.09
CA LYS A 116 -1.35 16.83 11.74
C LYS A 116 -0.71 18.15 11.35
N LYS A 117 -1.36 18.92 10.48
CA LYS A 117 -1.22 20.38 10.56
C LYS A 117 -2.07 20.84 11.76
N PRO A 118 -1.58 21.74 12.62
CA PRO A 118 -2.41 22.43 13.61
C PRO A 118 -3.55 23.20 12.94
#